data_AF-A0A943S6S6-F1
#
_entry.id   AF-A0A943S6S6-F1
#
_cell.length_a   1.000
_cell.length_b   1.000
_cell.length_c   1.000
_cell.angle_alpha   90.00
_cell.angle_beta   90.00
_cell.angle_gamma   90.00
#
_symmetry.space_group_name_H-M   'P 1'
#
loop_
_entity.id
_entity.type
_entity.pdbx_description
1 polymer ?
#
loop_
_entity_poly.entity_id
_entity_poly.type
_entity_poly.pdbx_seq_one_letter_code
_entity_poly.pdbx_strand_id
1 'polypeptide(L)'
;MRIIPCPKEFTKKDGSFLFDAETGFSCDYENVGNSISSFLKTCGIGWRTGDDIKFTSDGSDSSSEAYTLVVGEDGVKVSAKSERGLFYGAQTLKQLILSSFDEKTKTAEIPCCEINDEPRFSYRGYMFDTVRHFFPVEVVKKYIEAISLLKLNVFHWHLSDDQGWRVQIDKYPRLTEHGSMRRETCGDKKPHGGFYTKEQIKDVVEFAKERFITVIPEFDIPGHTRAAVSSYPELGCSKKPVEVSTKFGIHSEILCAGREESYDFVKGVLTEFAEMFPSKYIHIGGDEAVKHEWYKCKDCQKKMKELGLRNEEELQAYFTEKAVEYLKSLNKTTICWNESANSGKLESSVILQFWSDGKDNENVIREVKNGRKIIVSKFNPYYLDYPYPMHSLKAAYEFEPVFHGIEGYEQNVLGVESTLWTEWIDNTDLLAFRVFPRLTAVAESAWCDKSKKDYLAFENSLKNVNKLIENTTGIKAAPLKDCNVKNPLKRAAIMMKFGMHLIDFEMIARSNRAAKEMKKMRSVRKKENNGK
;
A
#
# COMPACT_ATOMS: atom_id res chain seq x y z
N MET A 1 7.09 22.83 -18.72
CA MET A 1 7.43 22.18 -17.44
C MET A 1 6.15 21.63 -16.84
N ARG A 2 6.13 20.37 -16.40
CA ARG A 2 4.96 19.76 -15.72
C ARG A 2 5.41 19.26 -14.35
N ILE A 3 4.62 19.57 -13.33
CA ILE A 3 4.79 19.07 -11.96
C ILE A 3 4.12 17.70 -11.87
N ILE A 4 4.65 16.78 -11.05
CA ILE A 4 4.07 15.47 -10.79
C ILE A 4 3.86 15.29 -9.28
N PRO A 5 2.64 15.06 -8.78
CA PRO A 5 1.42 14.99 -9.56
C PRO A 5 1.01 16.32 -10.22
N CYS A 6 0.38 16.26 -11.39
CA CYS A 6 -0.12 17.42 -12.12
C CYS A 6 -1.13 18.21 -11.27
N PRO A 7 -0.93 19.52 -11.07
CA PRO A 7 -1.82 20.34 -10.27
C PRO A 7 -3.23 20.46 -10.86
N LYS A 8 -4.21 20.66 -9.98
CA LYS A 8 -5.58 20.96 -10.36
C LYS A 8 -5.67 22.22 -11.21
N GLU A 9 -4.96 23.29 -10.89
CA GLU A 9 -4.86 24.49 -11.71
C GLU A 9 -3.41 25.00 -11.77
N PHE A 10 -2.99 25.44 -12.95
CA PHE A 10 -1.65 25.98 -13.18
C PHE A 10 -1.76 27.12 -14.19
N THR A 11 -1.38 28.32 -13.78
CA THR A 11 -1.37 29.52 -14.62
C THR A 11 0.05 30.04 -14.71
N LYS A 12 0.65 30.01 -15.90
CA LYS A 12 1.94 30.64 -16.14
C LYS A 12 1.78 32.16 -16.20
N LYS A 13 2.75 32.89 -15.64
CA LYS A 13 2.87 34.35 -15.74
C LYS A 13 4.21 34.70 -16.43
N ASP A 14 4.35 35.96 -16.81
CA ASP A 14 5.62 36.49 -17.31
C ASP A 14 6.60 36.71 -16.15
N GLY A 15 7.90 36.65 -16.46
CA GLY A 15 8.97 36.81 -15.48
C GLY A 15 9.44 35.51 -14.82
N SER A 16 10.46 35.62 -13.98
CA SER A 16 11.01 34.54 -13.18
C SER A 16 11.51 35.05 -11.83
N PHE A 17 11.51 34.16 -10.84
CA PHE A 17 12.14 34.34 -9.54
C PHE A 17 13.52 33.68 -9.56
N LEU A 18 14.57 34.42 -9.20
CA LEU A 18 15.90 33.86 -9.03
C LEU A 18 16.05 33.25 -7.64
N PHE A 19 16.15 31.92 -7.58
CA PHE A 19 16.47 31.18 -6.37
C PHE A 19 17.97 30.91 -6.28
N ASP A 20 18.60 31.26 -5.16
CA ASP A 20 20.03 31.09 -4.89
C ASP A 20 20.35 30.94 -3.38
N ALA A 21 21.63 30.99 -3.00
CA ALA A 21 22.07 30.86 -1.61
C ALA A 21 21.68 32.04 -0.70
N GLU A 22 21.30 33.18 -1.27
CA GLU A 22 20.81 34.35 -0.55
C GLU A 22 19.27 34.32 -0.40
N THR A 23 18.58 33.35 -1.01
CA THR A 23 17.14 33.24 -0.84
C THR A 23 16.78 32.83 0.59
N GLY A 24 16.04 33.69 1.29
CA GLY A 24 15.55 33.46 2.64
C GLY A 24 14.16 32.80 2.66
N PHE A 25 13.91 32.03 3.71
CA PHE A 25 12.65 31.30 3.92
C PHE A 25 12.08 31.56 5.31
N SER A 26 10.75 31.68 5.39
CA SER A 26 9.99 31.77 6.64
C SER A 26 8.81 30.79 6.67
N CYS A 27 8.72 30.02 7.75
CA CYS A 27 7.63 29.09 8.02
C CYS A 27 7.53 28.80 9.51
N ASP A 28 6.33 28.98 10.05
CA ASP A 28 6.03 28.71 11.47
C ASP A 28 5.78 27.21 11.74
N TYR A 29 5.83 26.37 10.70
CA TYR A 29 5.56 24.94 10.78
C TYR A 29 6.83 24.12 10.67
N GLU A 30 7.26 23.53 11.80
CA GLU A 30 8.52 22.83 11.94
C GLU A 30 8.71 21.71 10.90
N ASN A 31 7.69 20.88 10.66
CA ASN A 31 7.79 19.78 9.69
C ASN A 31 7.99 20.28 8.26
N VAL A 32 7.29 21.36 7.87
CA VAL A 32 7.41 21.98 6.54
C VAL A 32 8.80 22.60 6.38
N GLY A 33 9.28 23.33 7.41
CA GLY A 33 10.61 23.91 7.41
C GLY A 33 11.74 22.86 7.40
N ASN A 34 11.59 21.77 8.14
CA ASN A 34 12.52 20.64 8.10
C ASN A 34 12.53 19.97 6.72
N SER A 35 11.37 19.85 6.07
CA SER A 35 11.24 19.30 4.71
C SER A 35 11.95 20.15 3.65
N ILE A 36 11.83 21.47 3.72
CA ILE A 36 12.51 22.40 2.79
C ILE A 36 14.00 22.47 3.08
N SER A 37 14.39 22.68 4.34
CA SER A 37 15.82 22.80 4.70
C SER A 37 16.61 21.53 4.38
N SER A 38 16.01 20.34 4.58
CA SER A 38 16.63 19.07 4.18
C SER A 38 16.80 18.98 2.66
N PHE A 39 15.80 19.40 1.89
CA PHE A 39 15.90 19.45 0.43
C PHE A 39 17.01 20.42 -0.05
N LEU A 40 17.10 21.62 0.53
CA LEU A 40 18.14 22.59 0.15
C LEU A 40 19.55 22.07 0.41
N LYS A 41 19.76 21.35 1.52
CA LYS A 41 21.02 20.64 1.79
C LYS A 41 21.36 19.65 0.66
N THR A 42 20.37 18.94 0.11
CA THR A 42 20.62 18.03 -1.04
C THR A 42 21.03 18.76 -2.32
N CYS A 43 20.66 20.04 -2.46
CA CYS A 43 21.09 20.89 -3.57
C CYS A 43 22.51 21.47 -3.35
N GLY A 44 23.07 21.29 -2.15
CA GLY A 44 24.33 21.91 -1.74
C GLY A 44 24.19 23.39 -1.39
N ILE A 45 22.99 23.82 -0.97
CA ILE A 45 22.68 25.20 -0.61
C ILE A 45 22.31 25.24 0.87
N GLY A 46 22.79 26.26 1.58
CA GLY A 46 22.32 26.57 2.92
C GLY A 46 20.87 27.06 2.90
N TRP A 47 20.35 27.38 4.07
CA TRP A 47 19.12 28.16 4.17
C TRP A 47 19.33 29.26 5.19
N ARG A 48 18.65 30.39 5.00
CA ARG A 48 18.60 31.48 5.97
C ARG A 48 17.16 31.88 6.21
N THR A 49 16.90 32.44 7.39
CA THR A 49 15.61 33.06 7.66
C THR A 49 15.45 34.30 6.79
N GLY A 50 14.31 34.42 6.12
CA GLY A 50 13.97 35.58 5.31
C GLY A 50 12.61 35.43 4.69
N ASP A 51 12.21 36.43 3.92
CA ASP A 51 10.82 36.61 3.52
C ASP A 51 10.61 36.43 2.01
N ASP A 52 11.64 35.95 1.30
CA ASP A 52 11.60 35.68 -0.15
C ASP A 52 10.73 34.45 -0.46
N ILE A 53 10.71 33.44 0.43
CA ILE A 53 9.79 32.29 0.36
C ILE A 53 9.01 32.17 1.66
N LYS A 54 7.69 32.38 1.60
CA LYS A 54 6.81 32.36 2.77
C LYS A 54 5.79 31.22 2.73
N PHE A 55 5.61 30.57 3.87
CA PHE A 55 4.54 29.59 4.10
C PHE A 55 3.54 30.13 5.12
N THR A 56 2.28 30.29 4.72
CA THR A 56 1.26 30.98 5.52
C THR A 56 -0.03 30.17 5.66
N SER A 57 -0.66 30.21 6.84
CA SER A 57 -1.90 29.48 7.11
C SER A 57 -3.19 30.25 6.81
N ASP A 58 -3.11 31.27 5.96
CA ASP A 58 -4.21 32.17 5.59
C ASP A 58 -5.07 31.65 4.42
N GLY A 59 -4.94 30.37 4.07
CA GLY A 59 -5.78 29.73 3.05
C GLY A 59 -7.25 29.61 3.48
N SER A 60 -8.17 29.77 2.53
CA SER A 60 -9.62 29.70 2.78
C SER A 60 -10.29 28.42 2.27
N ASP A 61 -9.51 27.48 1.74
CA ASP A 61 -10.00 26.27 1.09
C ASP A 61 -10.76 25.33 2.03
N SER A 62 -11.69 24.58 1.45
CA SER A 62 -12.50 23.60 2.18
C SER A 62 -11.73 22.33 2.54
N SER A 63 -10.79 21.90 1.69
CA SER A 63 -9.96 20.72 1.87
C SER A 63 -8.73 21.01 2.75
N SER A 64 -8.42 20.10 3.69
CA SER A 64 -7.19 20.20 4.48
C SER A 64 -5.93 19.91 3.66
N GLU A 65 -6.07 19.35 2.46
CA GLU A 65 -4.95 18.97 1.58
C GLU A 65 -4.72 19.99 0.46
N ALA A 66 -5.59 21.01 0.35
CA ALA A 66 -5.48 22.06 -0.65
C ALA A 66 -4.38 23.08 -0.30
N TYR A 67 -3.80 23.68 -1.33
CA TYR A 67 -2.85 24.79 -1.20
C TYR A 67 -2.87 25.69 -2.45
N THR A 68 -2.45 26.93 -2.23
CA THR A 68 -2.11 27.88 -3.29
C THR A 68 -0.60 28.14 -3.25
N LEU A 69 0.05 28.15 -4.41
CA LEU A 69 1.45 28.55 -4.58
C LEU A 69 1.53 29.65 -5.63
N VAL A 70 2.09 30.79 -5.24
CA VAL A 70 2.34 31.95 -6.13
C VAL A 70 3.84 32.19 -6.20
N VAL A 71 4.38 32.21 -7.42
CA VAL A 71 5.74 32.66 -7.74
C VAL A 71 5.62 33.99 -8.47
N GLY A 72 6.13 35.06 -7.86
CA GLY A 72 6.33 36.37 -8.48
C GLY A 72 7.82 36.70 -8.60
N GLU A 73 8.16 37.84 -9.22
CA GLU A 73 9.57 38.24 -9.41
C GLU A 73 10.26 38.57 -8.08
N ASP A 74 9.51 39.09 -7.11
CA ASP A 74 10.03 39.49 -5.79
C ASP A 74 9.94 38.38 -4.71
N GLY A 75 9.37 37.21 -5.03
CA GLY A 75 9.24 36.13 -4.04
C GLY A 75 8.21 35.04 -4.35
N VAL A 76 8.14 34.07 -3.44
CA VAL A 76 7.25 32.91 -3.47
C VAL A 76 6.38 32.88 -2.22
N LYS A 77 5.08 32.66 -2.39
CA LYS A 77 4.14 32.43 -1.29
C LYS A 77 3.44 31.09 -1.46
N VAL A 78 3.46 30.27 -0.41
CA VAL A 78 2.66 29.05 -0.29
C VAL A 78 1.63 29.26 0.82
N SER A 79 0.36 29.10 0.51
CA SER A 79 -0.75 29.34 1.44
C SER A 79 -1.66 28.14 1.50
N ALA A 80 -2.10 27.75 2.70
CA ALA A 80 -3.05 26.66 2.88
C ALA A 80 -3.76 26.77 4.23
N LYS A 81 -4.93 26.15 4.37
CA LYS A 81 -5.66 26.10 5.65
C LYS A 81 -4.99 25.20 6.69
N SER A 82 -4.18 24.23 6.26
CA SER A 82 -3.57 23.23 7.14
C SER A 82 -2.09 23.04 6.83
N GLU A 83 -1.34 22.56 7.83
CA GLU A 83 0.07 22.21 7.67
C GLU A 83 0.30 21.15 6.58
N ARG A 84 -0.65 20.24 6.37
CA ARG A 84 -0.56 19.22 5.30
C ARG A 84 -0.65 19.85 3.91
N GLY A 85 -1.51 20.84 3.72
CA GLY A 85 -1.59 21.61 2.49
C GLY A 85 -0.28 22.35 2.22
N LEU A 86 0.28 23.00 3.25
CA LEU A 86 1.60 23.64 3.16
C LEU A 86 2.71 22.64 2.79
N PHE A 87 2.69 21.44 3.39
CA PHE A 87 3.64 20.38 3.07
C PHE A 87 3.54 19.91 1.61
N TYR A 88 2.33 19.83 1.04
CA TYR A 88 2.14 19.51 -0.37
C TYR A 88 2.57 20.65 -1.30
N GLY A 89 2.32 21.89 -0.92
CA GLY A 89 2.87 23.07 -1.60
C GLY A 89 4.40 23.07 -1.60
N ALA A 90 5.02 22.68 -0.47
CA ALA A 90 6.47 22.50 -0.40
C ALA A 90 6.97 21.44 -1.39
N GLN A 91 6.29 20.31 -1.56
CA GLN A 91 6.70 19.30 -2.55
C GLN A 91 6.64 19.82 -3.99
N THR A 92 5.63 20.64 -4.30
CA THR A 92 5.53 21.33 -5.60
C THR A 92 6.66 22.33 -5.79
N LEU A 93 6.97 23.15 -4.78
CA LEU A 93 8.07 24.11 -4.83
C LEU A 93 9.42 23.43 -5.07
N LYS A 94 9.70 22.30 -4.42
CA LYS A 94 10.93 21.51 -4.66
C LYS A 94 11.08 21.10 -6.12
N GLN A 95 9.99 20.68 -6.76
CA GLN A 95 10.01 20.31 -8.18
C GLN A 95 10.22 21.52 -9.08
N LEU A 96 9.60 22.67 -8.75
CA LEU A 96 9.82 23.92 -9.45
C LEU A 96 11.30 24.33 -9.39
N ILE A 97 11.91 24.33 -8.21
CA ILE A 97 13.35 24.61 -8.03
C ILE A 97 14.20 23.64 -8.86
N LEU A 98 14.01 22.33 -8.70
CA LEU A 98 14.82 21.32 -9.40
C LEU A 98 14.70 21.36 -10.93
N SER A 99 13.59 21.87 -11.46
CA SER A 99 13.34 21.89 -12.89
C SER A 99 14.28 22.84 -13.65
N SER A 100 14.76 23.89 -12.99
CA SER A 100 15.66 24.92 -13.55
C SER A 100 16.96 25.04 -12.76
N PHE A 101 17.24 24.11 -11.85
CA PHE A 101 18.43 24.12 -11.01
C PHE A 101 19.71 23.83 -11.79
N ASP A 102 20.64 24.78 -11.79
CA ASP A 102 22.00 24.61 -12.29
C ASP A 102 22.94 24.23 -11.12
N GLU A 103 23.49 23.02 -11.20
CA GLU A 103 24.39 22.49 -10.16
C GLU A 103 25.73 23.22 -10.06
N LYS A 104 26.17 23.91 -11.13
CA LYS A 104 27.44 24.64 -11.17
C LYS A 104 27.32 25.98 -10.47
N THR A 105 26.26 26.72 -10.77
CA THR A 105 26.01 28.05 -10.18
C THR A 105 25.27 27.95 -8.85
N LYS A 106 24.64 26.80 -8.56
CA LYS A 106 23.76 26.60 -7.40
C LYS A 106 22.58 27.59 -7.40
N THR A 107 22.00 27.83 -8.57
CA THR A 107 20.87 28.73 -8.76
C THR A 107 19.74 28.05 -9.53
N ALA A 108 18.52 28.57 -9.43
CA ALA A 108 17.38 28.18 -10.26
C ALA A 108 16.56 29.41 -10.68
N GLU A 109 16.22 29.52 -11.96
CA GLU A 109 15.26 30.50 -12.44
C GLU A 109 13.86 29.88 -12.46
N ILE A 110 13.04 30.19 -11.46
CA ILE A 110 11.71 29.61 -11.32
C ILE A 110 10.71 30.49 -12.09
N PRO A 111 9.98 29.96 -13.10
CA PRO A 111 9.01 30.75 -13.83
C PRO A 111 7.91 31.29 -12.90
N CYS A 112 7.53 32.56 -13.07
CA CYS A 112 6.40 33.11 -12.36
C CYS A 112 5.13 32.34 -12.71
N CYS A 113 4.35 31.98 -11.69
CA CYS A 113 3.17 31.15 -11.85
C CYS A 113 2.24 31.23 -10.65
N GLU A 114 1.01 30.79 -10.85
CA GLU A 114 0.01 30.59 -9.81
C GLU A 114 -0.55 29.17 -9.93
N ILE A 115 -0.59 28.48 -8.80
CA ILE A 115 -1.02 27.09 -8.69
C ILE A 115 -2.07 27.02 -7.59
N ASN A 116 -3.27 26.56 -7.92
CA ASN A 116 -4.30 26.19 -6.95
C ASN A 116 -4.52 24.69 -7.07
N ASP A 117 -4.28 23.95 -5.99
CA ASP A 117 -4.14 22.51 -6.09
C ASP A 117 -4.74 21.77 -4.90
N GLU A 118 -5.34 20.63 -5.19
CA GLU A 118 -5.92 19.70 -4.22
C GLU A 118 -6.03 18.31 -4.87
N PRO A 119 -6.03 17.22 -4.08
CA PRO A 119 -6.05 15.88 -4.62
C PRO A 119 -7.43 15.49 -5.18
N ARG A 120 -7.43 14.75 -6.29
CA ARG A 120 -8.62 14.04 -6.80
C ARG A 120 -9.20 13.04 -5.80
N PHE A 121 -8.35 12.27 -5.12
CA PHE A 121 -8.77 11.24 -4.17
C PHE A 121 -8.17 11.45 -2.78
N SER A 122 -8.97 11.16 -1.75
CA SER A 122 -8.57 11.30 -0.34
C SER A 122 -7.62 10.21 0.16
N TYR A 123 -7.63 9.03 -0.46
CA TYR A 123 -6.76 7.91 -0.13
C TYR A 123 -5.76 7.67 -1.26
N ARG A 124 -4.46 7.79 -0.96
CA ARG A 124 -3.38 7.67 -1.94
C ARG A 124 -2.26 6.82 -1.34
N GLY A 125 -2.33 5.52 -1.57
CA GLY A 125 -1.57 4.52 -0.83
C GLY A 125 -0.43 3.85 -1.57
N TYR A 126 0.52 3.36 -0.79
CA TYR A 126 1.53 2.38 -1.18
C TYR A 126 1.58 1.27 -0.13
N MET A 127 1.33 0.04 -0.55
CA MET A 127 1.49 -1.14 0.30
C MET A 127 2.87 -1.76 0.11
N PHE A 128 3.56 -2.02 1.22
CA PHE A 128 4.87 -2.66 1.23
C PHE A 128 4.84 -3.97 2.03
N ASP A 129 5.00 -5.09 1.34
CA ASP A 129 5.22 -6.41 1.92
C ASP A 129 6.63 -6.53 2.50
N THR A 130 6.72 -6.54 3.82
CA THR A 130 7.96 -6.85 4.54
C THR A 130 7.95 -8.24 5.18
N VAL A 131 6.99 -9.07 4.78
CA VAL A 131 6.86 -10.45 5.21
C VAL A 131 7.65 -11.38 4.32
N ARG A 132 7.38 -11.42 3.01
CA ARG A 132 7.98 -12.41 2.11
C ARG A 132 9.50 -12.22 2.08
N HIS A 133 9.97 -10.98 2.00
CA HIS A 133 11.32 -10.59 2.39
C HIS A 133 11.30 -9.47 3.44
N PHE A 134 12.20 -9.57 4.43
CA PHE A 134 12.28 -8.62 5.53
C PHE A 134 13.18 -7.46 5.12
N PHE A 135 12.73 -6.23 5.39
CA PHE A 135 13.50 -5.01 5.17
C PHE A 135 13.66 -4.24 6.48
N PRO A 136 14.87 -3.76 6.79
CA PRO A 136 15.10 -3.04 8.04
C PRO A 136 14.40 -1.67 8.04
N VAL A 137 14.24 -1.07 9.23
CA VAL A 137 13.49 0.18 9.46
C VAL A 137 13.99 1.33 8.58
N GLU A 138 15.29 1.39 8.33
CA GLU A 138 15.93 2.41 7.50
C GLU A 138 15.45 2.34 6.04
N VAL A 139 15.21 1.13 5.54
CA VAL A 139 14.62 0.94 4.21
C VAL A 139 13.16 1.37 4.23
N VAL A 140 12.38 0.94 5.22
CA VAL A 140 10.97 1.34 5.37
C VAL A 140 10.82 2.87 5.39
N LYS A 141 11.62 3.57 6.20
CA LYS A 141 11.66 5.03 6.29
C LYS A 141 12.03 5.70 4.97
N LYS A 142 12.98 5.14 4.19
CA LYS A 142 13.32 5.67 2.86
C LYS A 142 12.13 5.63 1.90
N TYR A 143 11.32 4.59 1.93
CA TYR A 143 10.11 4.51 1.09
C TYR A 143 9.02 5.47 1.58
N ILE A 144 8.83 5.62 2.90
CA ILE A 144 7.91 6.62 3.47
C ILE A 144 8.31 8.05 3.05
N GLU A 145 9.60 8.39 3.12
CA GLU A 145 10.12 9.66 2.61
C GLU A 145 9.82 9.80 1.11
N ALA A 146 10.13 8.79 0.30
CA ALA A 146 9.91 8.84 -1.15
C ALA A 146 8.44 9.04 -1.55
N ILE A 147 7.50 8.36 -0.89
CA ILE A 147 6.06 8.52 -1.19
C ILE A 147 5.53 9.89 -0.76
N SER A 148 6.10 10.49 0.28
CA SER A 148 5.71 11.83 0.73
C SER A 148 6.04 12.91 -0.32
N LEU A 149 7.15 12.76 -1.06
CA LEU A 149 7.54 13.64 -2.17
C LEU A 149 6.52 13.59 -3.33
N LEU A 150 5.80 12.49 -3.45
CA LEU A 150 4.77 12.25 -4.47
C LEU A 150 3.36 12.62 -4.00
N LYS A 151 3.22 13.22 -2.82
CA LYS A 151 1.94 13.58 -2.19
C LYS A 151 1.01 12.37 -1.95
N LEU A 152 1.55 11.16 -1.88
CA LEU A 152 0.84 10.03 -1.30
C LEU A 152 0.63 10.29 0.21
N ASN A 153 -0.38 9.69 0.82
CA ASN A 153 -0.74 9.95 2.22
C ASN A 153 -0.96 8.69 3.06
N VAL A 154 -0.84 7.51 2.46
CA VAL A 154 -0.96 6.23 3.16
C VAL A 154 0.24 5.33 2.87
N PHE A 155 0.81 4.78 3.92
CA PHE A 155 1.73 3.66 3.89
C PHE A 155 1.02 2.45 4.50
N HIS A 156 0.63 1.50 3.67
CA HIS A 156 0.02 0.25 4.10
C HIS A 156 1.14 -0.77 4.36
N TRP A 157 1.28 -1.21 5.60
CA TRP A 157 2.37 -2.07 6.03
C TRP A 157 1.87 -3.49 6.21
N HIS A 158 2.20 -4.34 5.23
CA HIS A 158 1.87 -5.76 5.27
C HIS A 158 2.90 -6.50 6.15
N LEU A 159 2.42 -7.00 7.30
CA LEU A 159 3.25 -7.31 8.48
C LEU A 159 3.15 -8.77 8.97
N SER A 160 2.21 -9.54 8.45
CA SER A 160 2.03 -10.96 8.78
C SER A 160 1.60 -11.77 7.56
N ASP A 161 2.24 -12.91 7.34
CA ASP A 161 1.88 -13.86 6.28
C ASP A 161 2.41 -15.28 6.63
N ASP A 162 2.24 -16.24 5.73
CA ASP A 162 2.65 -17.62 5.89
C ASP A 162 4.18 -17.81 6.05
N GLN A 163 4.98 -16.95 5.41
CA GLN A 163 6.45 -17.03 5.38
C GLN A 163 7.12 -16.22 6.51
N GLY A 164 6.32 -15.54 7.34
CA GLY A 164 6.79 -15.05 8.63
C GLY A 164 5.90 -14.01 9.28
N TRP A 165 6.24 -13.71 10.53
CA TRP A 165 5.57 -12.73 11.37
C TRP A 165 6.53 -11.60 11.75
N ARG A 166 6.13 -10.34 11.52
CA ARG A 166 7.06 -9.19 11.57
C ARG A 166 6.84 -8.24 12.74
N VAL A 167 5.89 -8.50 13.64
CA VAL A 167 5.49 -7.51 14.66
C VAL A 167 5.67 -8.08 16.06
N GLN A 168 6.34 -7.38 16.95
CA GLN A 168 6.32 -7.76 18.36
C GLN A 168 4.91 -7.65 18.96
N ILE A 169 4.44 -8.75 19.55
CA ILE A 169 3.17 -8.82 20.29
C ILE A 169 3.48 -9.43 21.65
N ASP A 170 3.38 -8.63 22.70
CA ASP A 170 3.85 -9.00 24.05
C ASP A 170 3.01 -10.13 24.63
N LYS A 171 1.70 -10.16 24.32
CA LYS A 171 0.82 -11.26 24.73
C LYS A 171 1.17 -12.58 24.05
N TYR A 172 1.82 -12.53 22.88
CA TYR A 172 2.13 -13.70 22.05
C TYR A 172 3.60 -13.70 21.57
N PRO A 173 4.59 -13.81 22.48
CA PRO A 173 6.01 -13.62 22.17
C PRO A 173 6.55 -14.61 21.13
N ARG A 174 6.04 -15.86 21.09
CA ARG A 174 6.45 -16.85 20.08
C ARG A 174 6.17 -16.45 18.63
N LEU A 175 5.31 -15.44 18.39
CA LEU A 175 5.12 -14.91 17.04
C LEU A 175 6.43 -14.36 16.47
N THR A 176 7.25 -13.69 17.29
CA THR A 176 8.56 -13.18 16.84
C THR A 176 9.71 -14.10 17.24
N GLU A 177 9.67 -14.78 18.39
CA GLU A 177 10.76 -15.72 18.78
C GLU A 177 10.89 -16.91 17.82
N HIS A 178 9.78 -17.32 17.19
CA HIS A 178 9.74 -18.46 16.26
C HIS A 178 9.18 -18.07 14.89
N GLY A 179 8.01 -17.43 14.86
CA GLY A 179 7.28 -17.13 13.62
C GLY A 179 7.97 -16.12 12.71
N SER A 180 8.97 -15.37 13.21
CA SER A 180 9.74 -14.43 12.40
C SER A 180 10.80 -15.09 11.53
N MET A 181 11.13 -16.37 11.74
CA MET A 181 12.21 -17.06 11.03
C MET A 181 11.69 -18.26 10.24
N ARG A 182 12.04 -18.32 8.96
CA ARG A 182 11.92 -19.54 8.14
C ARG A 182 13.29 -20.13 7.88
N ARG A 183 13.36 -21.46 7.71
CA ARG A 183 14.63 -22.18 7.53
C ARG A 183 15.29 -21.95 6.16
N GLU A 184 14.50 -21.69 5.12
CA GLU A 184 14.97 -21.42 3.76
C GLU A 184 13.90 -20.70 2.94
N THR A 185 14.29 -20.13 1.80
CA THR A 185 13.39 -19.54 0.81
C THR A 185 13.47 -20.33 -0.49
N CYS A 186 12.38 -21.03 -0.85
CA CYS A 186 12.27 -21.79 -2.08
C CYS A 186 13.42 -22.80 -2.33
N GLY A 187 14.06 -23.32 -1.28
CA GLY A 187 15.14 -24.31 -1.36
C GLY A 187 16.54 -23.71 -1.50
N ASP A 188 16.70 -22.41 -1.26
CA ASP A 188 18.01 -21.73 -1.26
C ASP A 188 18.93 -22.13 -0.09
N LYS A 189 18.40 -22.90 0.88
CA LYS A 189 19.07 -23.38 2.09
C LYS A 189 19.58 -22.26 3.01
N LYS A 190 18.99 -21.06 2.95
CA LYS A 190 19.40 -19.90 3.76
C LYS A 190 18.26 -19.48 4.69
N PRO A 191 18.45 -19.55 6.02
CA PRO A 191 17.47 -18.99 6.95
C PRO A 191 17.20 -17.52 6.66
N HIS A 192 15.93 -17.14 6.72
CA HIS A 192 15.50 -15.77 6.45
C HIS A 192 14.48 -15.33 7.49
N GLY A 193 14.58 -14.08 7.93
CA GLY A 193 13.61 -13.51 8.84
C GLY A 193 14.03 -12.17 9.43
N GLY A 194 13.42 -11.86 10.57
CA GLY A 194 13.46 -10.54 11.19
C GLY A 194 12.05 -10.07 11.56
N PHE A 195 11.98 -9.12 12.48
CA PHE A 195 10.75 -8.48 12.95
C PHE A 195 11.07 -7.06 13.44
N TYR A 196 10.01 -6.26 13.62
CA TYR A 196 10.06 -4.92 14.18
C TYR A 196 9.62 -4.95 15.64
N THR A 197 10.42 -4.34 16.51
CA THR A 197 10.01 -4.11 17.91
C THR A 197 8.93 -3.03 17.99
N LYS A 198 8.24 -2.94 19.12
CA LYS A 198 7.26 -1.87 19.34
C LYS A 198 7.89 -0.48 19.25
N GLU A 199 9.13 -0.32 19.75
CA GLU A 199 9.88 0.94 19.66
C GLU A 199 10.21 1.29 18.21
N GLN A 200 10.62 0.32 17.40
CA GLN A 200 10.89 0.52 15.98
C GLN A 200 9.63 0.90 15.21
N ILE A 201 8.49 0.27 15.52
CA ILE A 201 7.20 0.61 14.92
C ILE A 201 6.80 2.04 15.30
N LYS A 202 6.92 2.40 16.59
CA LYS A 202 6.65 3.77 17.06
C LYS A 202 7.52 4.81 16.35
N ASP A 203 8.80 4.52 16.18
CA ASP A 203 9.76 5.36 15.46
C ASP A 203 9.40 5.52 13.97
N VAL A 204 8.94 4.45 13.29
CA VAL A 204 8.44 4.53 11.92
C VAL A 204 7.15 5.35 11.83
N VAL A 205 6.22 5.16 12.77
CA VAL A 205 4.94 5.88 12.81
C VAL A 205 5.15 7.37 13.02
N GLU A 206 6.04 7.78 13.94
CA GLU A 206 6.33 9.21 14.15
C GLU A 206 7.04 9.81 12.93
N PHE A 207 8.01 9.10 12.36
CA PHE A 207 8.66 9.52 11.13
C PHE A 207 7.67 9.72 9.97
N ALA A 208 6.70 8.82 9.82
CA ALA A 208 5.64 8.94 8.82
C ALA A 208 4.72 10.15 9.08
N LYS A 209 4.38 10.39 10.35
CA LYS A 209 3.51 11.48 10.77
C LYS A 209 4.10 12.86 10.48
N GLU A 210 5.40 13.05 10.69
CA GLU A 210 6.13 14.29 10.29
C GLU A 210 6.02 14.58 8.78
N ARG A 211 5.70 13.57 7.96
CA ARG A 211 5.54 13.64 6.50
C ARG A 211 4.08 13.54 6.06
N PHE A 212 3.16 13.64 7.01
CA PHE A 212 1.72 13.51 6.79
C PHE A 212 1.31 12.18 6.14
N ILE A 213 2.06 11.12 6.39
CA ILE A 213 1.77 9.76 5.97
C ILE A 213 1.08 9.01 7.11
N THR A 214 -0.10 8.45 6.85
CA THR A 214 -0.79 7.53 7.75
C THR A 214 -0.24 6.12 7.55
N VAL A 215 0.24 5.48 8.62
CA VAL A 215 0.65 4.07 8.60
C VAL A 215 -0.55 3.19 8.95
N ILE A 216 -0.99 2.36 8.00
CA ILE A 216 -2.05 1.38 8.21
C ILE A 216 -1.40 0.00 8.33
N PRO A 217 -1.50 -0.67 9.50
CA PRO A 217 -0.96 -2.02 9.65
C PRO A 217 -1.93 -3.06 9.06
N GLU A 218 -1.37 -4.16 8.57
CA GLU A 218 -2.14 -5.35 8.19
C GLU A 218 -1.83 -6.54 9.09
N PHE A 219 -2.89 -7.16 9.60
CA PHE A 219 -2.86 -8.49 10.18
C PHE A 219 -3.83 -9.40 9.41
N ASP A 220 -3.29 -10.15 8.46
CA ASP A 220 -4.08 -10.95 7.52
C ASP A 220 -4.76 -12.14 8.22
N ILE A 221 -6.09 -12.18 8.16
CA ILE A 221 -6.92 -13.24 8.73
C ILE A 221 -8.15 -13.55 7.87
N PRO A 222 -8.64 -14.80 7.89
CA PRO A 222 -8.07 -15.96 8.56
C PRO A 222 -7.02 -16.69 7.70
N GLY A 223 -6.88 -16.32 6.42
CA GLY A 223 -5.82 -16.76 5.51
C GLY A 223 -4.43 -16.31 5.96
N HIS A 224 -3.38 -16.67 5.21
CA HIS A 224 -2.02 -16.15 5.41
C HIS A 224 -1.49 -16.21 6.86
N THR A 225 -1.93 -17.20 7.63
CA THR A 225 -1.67 -17.28 9.08
C THR A 225 -0.74 -18.40 9.47
N ARG A 226 -0.08 -19.06 8.51
CA ARG A 226 0.77 -20.22 8.80
C ARG A 226 1.94 -19.90 9.73
N ALA A 227 2.54 -18.70 9.68
CA ALA A 227 3.57 -18.31 10.62
C ALA A 227 3.04 -18.24 12.06
N ALA A 228 1.82 -17.71 12.25
CA ALA A 228 1.16 -17.68 13.55
C ALA A 228 0.78 -19.08 14.05
N VAL A 229 0.24 -19.94 13.17
CA VAL A 229 -0.08 -21.34 13.49
C VAL A 229 1.19 -22.15 13.79
N SER A 230 2.30 -21.86 13.12
CA SER A 230 3.62 -22.45 13.41
C SER A 230 4.10 -22.08 14.82
N SER A 231 3.89 -20.84 15.24
CA SER A 231 4.21 -20.38 16.60
C SER A 231 3.30 -20.98 17.67
N TYR A 232 2.01 -21.09 17.37
CA TYR A 232 0.95 -21.59 18.27
C TYR A 232 0.06 -22.60 17.52
N PRO A 233 0.45 -23.90 17.47
CA PRO A 233 -0.26 -24.92 16.70
C PRO A 233 -1.75 -25.05 17.04
N GLU A 234 -2.14 -24.75 18.28
CA GLU A 234 -3.53 -24.74 18.76
C GLU A 234 -4.45 -23.79 17.99
N LEU A 235 -3.90 -22.79 17.29
CA LEU A 235 -4.66 -21.85 16.46
C LEU A 235 -5.16 -22.48 15.15
N GLY A 236 -4.44 -23.48 14.61
CA GLY A 236 -4.78 -24.14 13.35
C GLY A 236 -5.73 -25.32 13.53
N CYS A 237 -6.59 -25.60 12.53
CA CYS A 237 -7.62 -26.64 12.62
C CYS A 237 -7.13 -28.01 13.11
N SER A 238 -5.94 -28.43 12.66
CA SER A 238 -5.35 -29.74 12.97
C SER A 238 -4.74 -29.83 14.37
N LYS A 239 -4.41 -28.70 15.02
CA LYS A 239 -3.60 -28.59 16.25
C LYS A 239 -2.22 -29.23 16.16
N LYS A 240 -1.75 -29.57 14.96
CA LYS A 240 -0.45 -30.20 14.74
C LYS A 240 0.61 -29.13 14.49
N PRO A 241 1.85 -29.33 14.96
CA PRO A 241 2.96 -28.47 14.59
C PRO A 241 3.10 -28.37 13.07
N VAL A 242 3.28 -27.15 12.58
CA VAL A 242 3.61 -26.84 11.19
C VAL A 242 4.83 -25.92 11.21
N GLU A 243 5.68 -26.01 10.19
CA GLU A 243 6.77 -25.06 10.02
C GLU A 243 6.26 -23.75 9.39
N VAL A 244 6.94 -22.64 9.69
CA VAL A 244 6.82 -21.39 8.93
C VAL A 244 7.10 -21.71 7.46
N SER A 245 6.30 -21.18 6.54
CA SER A 245 6.40 -21.60 5.14
C SER A 245 7.74 -21.20 4.53
N THR A 246 8.34 -22.14 3.81
CA THR A 246 9.54 -21.92 2.99
C THR A 246 9.18 -21.72 1.51
N LYS A 247 7.89 -21.67 1.19
CA LYS A 247 7.34 -21.58 -0.16
C LYS A 247 6.36 -20.41 -0.27
N PHE A 248 6.31 -19.82 -1.45
CA PHE A 248 5.33 -18.78 -1.79
C PHE A 248 4.01 -19.39 -2.28
N GLY A 249 3.01 -18.53 -2.44
CA GLY A 249 1.66 -18.91 -2.85
C GLY A 249 0.75 -19.24 -1.67
N ILE A 250 -0.39 -19.84 -1.99
CA ILE A 250 -1.53 -20.01 -1.09
C ILE A 250 -1.36 -21.24 -0.18
N HIS A 251 -1.62 -21.08 1.12
CA HIS A 251 -1.56 -22.15 2.11
C HIS A 251 -2.93 -22.50 2.71
N SER A 252 -3.11 -23.77 3.08
CA SER A 252 -4.33 -24.27 3.73
C SER A 252 -4.30 -24.18 5.26
N GLU A 253 -3.13 -23.94 5.85
CA GLU A 253 -2.92 -23.90 7.30
C GLU A 253 -3.40 -22.57 7.91
N ILE A 254 -4.71 -22.35 7.86
CA ILE A 254 -5.38 -21.12 8.31
C ILE A 254 -5.89 -21.22 9.77
N LEU A 255 -6.24 -20.07 10.36
CA LEU A 255 -6.85 -20.00 11.70
C LEU A 255 -8.15 -20.83 11.77
N CYS A 256 -8.37 -21.52 12.89
CA CYS A 256 -9.56 -22.31 13.14
C CYS A 256 -10.76 -21.42 13.51
N ALA A 257 -11.71 -21.24 12.60
CA ALA A 257 -12.92 -20.46 12.90
C ALA A 257 -13.91 -21.18 13.85
N GLY A 258 -13.69 -22.45 14.17
CA GLY A 258 -14.55 -23.24 15.04
C GLY A 258 -14.28 -23.11 16.54
N ARG A 259 -13.20 -22.42 16.93
CA ARG A 259 -12.67 -22.44 18.29
C ARG A 259 -12.47 -21.03 18.85
N GLU A 260 -12.82 -20.83 20.11
CA GLU A 260 -12.75 -19.53 20.79
C GLU A 260 -11.31 -19.02 20.92
N GLU A 261 -10.34 -19.92 21.05
CA GLU A 261 -8.92 -19.60 21.16
C GLU A 261 -8.40 -18.78 19.96
N SER A 262 -8.92 -19.02 18.75
CA SER A 262 -8.57 -18.24 17.56
C SER A 262 -9.14 -16.82 17.61
N TYR A 263 -10.33 -16.63 18.18
CA TYR A 263 -10.92 -15.30 18.35
C TYR A 263 -10.21 -14.51 19.45
N ASP A 264 -9.83 -15.15 20.55
CA ASP A 264 -9.07 -14.52 21.64
C ASP A 264 -7.65 -14.13 21.21
N PHE A 265 -7.03 -14.96 20.36
CA PHE A 265 -5.78 -14.63 19.68
C PHE A 265 -5.93 -13.37 18.82
N VAL A 266 -6.90 -13.36 17.91
CA VAL A 266 -7.15 -12.23 17.01
C VAL A 266 -7.41 -10.95 17.81
N LYS A 267 -8.26 -11.00 18.85
CA LYS A 267 -8.50 -9.84 19.72
C LYS A 267 -7.22 -9.35 20.39
N GLY A 268 -6.41 -10.26 20.93
CA GLY A 268 -5.15 -9.89 21.59
C GLY A 268 -4.18 -9.18 20.63
N VAL A 269 -4.00 -9.71 19.42
CA VAL A 269 -3.17 -9.07 18.39
C VAL A 269 -3.74 -7.71 17.99
N LEU A 270 -5.04 -7.63 17.68
CA LEU A 270 -5.69 -6.39 17.25
C LEU A 270 -5.68 -5.30 18.33
N THR A 271 -5.66 -5.68 19.62
CA THR A 271 -5.48 -4.74 20.74
C THR A 271 -4.12 -4.04 20.62
N GLU A 272 -3.05 -4.83 20.52
CA GLU A 272 -1.69 -4.29 20.48
C GLU A 272 -1.43 -3.54 19.16
N PHE A 273 -2.02 -3.98 18.04
CA PHE A 273 -2.02 -3.21 16.79
C PHE A 273 -2.72 -1.85 16.96
N ALA A 274 -3.90 -1.82 17.60
CA ALA A 274 -4.62 -0.57 17.81
C ALA A 274 -3.85 0.42 18.71
N GLU A 275 -3.04 -0.09 19.65
CA GLU A 275 -2.15 0.69 20.52
C GLU A 275 -0.92 1.21 19.76
N MET A 276 -0.25 0.37 18.96
CA MET A 276 0.95 0.75 18.22
C MET A 276 0.67 1.72 17.06
N PHE A 277 -0.50 1.61 16.44
CA PHE A 277 -0.83 2.35 15.22
C PHE A 277 -1.98 3.35 15.49
N PRO A 278 -1.69 4.67 15.51
CA PRO A 278 -2.70 5.70 15.77
C PRO A 278 -3.72 5.85 14.63
N SER A 279 -3.45 5.24 13.47
CA SER A 279 -4.38 5.20 12.34
C SER A 279 -5.79 4.78 12.78
N LYS A 280 -6.80 5.44 12.21
CA LYS A 280 -8.21 5.03 12.34
C LYS A 280 -8.51 3.72 11.62
N TYR A 281 -7.58 3.24 10.78
CA TYR A 281 -7.74 2.06 9.94
C TYR A 281 -6.81 0.94 10.39
N ILE A 282 -7.32 -0.30 10.34
CA ILE A 282 -6.53 -1.54 10.41
C ILE A 282 -6.99 -2.43 9.26
N HIS A 283 -6.04 -2.92 8.46
CA HIS A 283 -6.29 -3.92 7.43
C HIS A 283 -6.26 -5.30 8.09
N ILE A 284 -7.23 -6.15 7.78
CA ILE A 284 -7.30 -7.52 8.33
C ILE A 284 -7.20 -8.61 7.26
N GLY A 285 -6.75 -8.24 6.06
CA GLY A 285 -6.60 -9.13 4.92
C GLY A 285 -7.94 -9.71 4.45
N GLY A 286 -8.04 -11.04 4.46
CA GLY A 286 -9.26 -11.79 4.13
C GLY A 286 -9.29 -12.36 2.72
N ASP A 287 -8.19 -12.23 1.99
CA ASP A 287 -7.91 -12.85 0.70
C ASP A 287 -7.49 -14.32 0.85
N GLU A 288 -7.61 -15.05 -0.26
CA GLU A 288 -7.07 -16.40 -0.49
C GLU A 288 -7.26 -17.47 0.62
N ALA A 289 -8.23 -17.28 1.52
CA ALA A 289 -8.50 -18.20 2.63
C ALA A 289 -9.06 -19.55 2.14
N VAL A 290 -8.19 -20.54 1.95
CA VAL A 290 -8.56 -21.87 1.44
C VAL A 290 -9.37 -22.65 2.48
N LYS A 291 -10.65 -22.88 2.18
CA LYS A 291 -11.63 -23.51 3.10
C LYS A 291 -11.42 -25.01 3.36
N HIS A 292 -10.33 -25.58 2.86
CA HIS A 292 -10.05 -27.02 2.91
C HIS A 292 -9.97 -27.57 4.33
N GLU A 293 -9.23 -26.90 5.21
CA GLU A 293 -9.07 -27.32 6.60
C GLU A 293 -10.36 -27.16 7.41
N TRP A 294 -11.14 -26.10 7.17
CA TRP A 294 -12.44 -25.91 7.82
C TRP A 294 -13.46 -26.98 7.44
N TYR A 295 -13.41 -27.48 6.21
CA TYR A 295 -14.25 -28.59 5.79
C TYR A 295 -13.97 -29.86 6.61
N LYS A 296 -12.68 -30.15 6.87
CA LYS A 296 -12.24 -31.34 7.63
C LYS A 296 -12.36 -31.16 9.15
N CYS A 297 -12.36 -29.91 9.63
CA CYS A 297 -12.34 -29.59 11.04
C CYS A 297 -13.70 -29.80 11.72
N LYS A 298 -13.75 -30.72 12.68
CA LYS A 298 -14.97 -31.00 13.47
C LYS A 298 -15.48 -29.75 14.20
N ASP A 299 -14.59 -28.93 14.74
CA ASP A 299 -14.95 -27.70 15.46
C ASP A 299 -15.58 -26.67 14.50
N CYS A 300 -14.99 -26.46 13.31
CA CYS A 300 -15.55 -25.56 12.31
C CYS A 300 -16.93 -26.04 11.83
N GLN A 301 -17.06 -27.33 11.53
CA GLN A 301 -18.34 -27.91 11.10
C GLN A 301 -19.39 -27.86 12.22
N LYS A 302 -18.98 -28.01 13.50
CA LYS A 302 -19.87 -27.84 14.66
C LYS A 302 -20.34 -26.40 14.77
N LYS A 303 -19.43 -25.43 14.73
CA LYS A 303 -19.74 -23.99 14.79
C LYS A 303 -20.69 -23.56 13.66
N MET A 304 -20.47 -24.06 12.44
CA MET A 304 -21.39 -23.82 11.32
C MET A 304 -22.80 -24.36 11.60
N LYS A 305 -22.94 -25.55 12.19
CA LYS A 305 -24.26 -26.11 12.55
C LYS A 305 -24.92 -25.30 13.66
N GLU A 306 -24.17 -24.92 14.70
CA GLU A 306 -24.65 -24.09 15.80
C GLU A 306 -25.20 -22.74 15.31
N LEU A 307 -24.53 -22.14 14.33
CA LEU A 307 -24.88 -20.83 13.76
C LEU A 307 -25.82 -20.91 12.54
N GLY A 308 -26.20 -22.11 12.09
CA GLY A 308 -27.04 -22.29 10.90
C GLY A 308 -26.39 -21.83 9.58
N LEU A 309 -25.06 -21.86 9.48
CA LEU A 309 -24.31 -21.41 8.31
C LEU A 309 -24.33 -22.43 7.16
N ARG A 310 -24.55 -21.93 5.95
CA ARG A 310 -24.72 -22.74 4.72
C ARG A 310 -23.42 -23.39 4.27
N ASN A 311 -22.31 -22.68 4.37
CA ASN A 311 -21.01 -23.09 3.86
C ASN A 311 -19.87 -22.34 4.56
N GLU A 312 -18.64 -22.70 4.23
CA GLU A 312 -17.42 -22.16 4.82
C GLU A 312 -17.15 -20.70 4.43
N GLU A 313 -17.76 -20.15 3.36
CA GLU A 313 -17.68 -18.70 3.07
C GLU A 313 -18.50 -17.89 4.08
N GLU A 314 -19.65 -18.42 4.51
CA GLU A 314 -20.40 -17.79 5.60
C GLU A 314 -19.69 -17.94 6.95
N LEU A 315 -18.89 -18.99 7.14
CA LEU A 315 -18.03 -19.12 8.32
C LEU A 315 -16.91 -18.08 8.31
N GLN A 316 -16.31 -17.80 7.15
CA GLN A 316 -15.34 -16.70 7.02
C GLN A 316 -16.00 -15.36 7.34
N ALA A 317 -17.19 -15.10 6.78
CA ALA A 317 -17.92 -13.87 7.06
C ALA A 317 -18.17 -13.69 8.57
N TYR A 318 -18.63 -14.73 9.26
CA TYR A 318 -18.80 -14.70 10.71
C TYR A 318 -17.49 -14.42 11.46
N PHE A 319 -16.38 -15.05 11.04
CA PHE A 319 -15.06 -14.82 11.64
C PHE A 319 -14.60 -13.37 11.47
N THR A 320 -14.70 -12.86 10.24
CA THR A 320 -14.40 -11.46 9.88
C THR A 320 -15.28 -10.49 10.66
N GLU A 321 -16.60 -10.74 10.76
CA GLU A 321 -17.53 -9.90 11.52
C GLU A 321 -17.13 -9.80 13.00
N LYS A 322 -16.66 -10.88 13.63
CA LYS A 322 -16.17 -10.84 15.02
C LYS A 322 -14.94 -9.95 15.18
N ALA A 323 -14.03 -9.95 14.21
CA ALA A 323 -12.88 -9.03 14.20
C ALA A 323 -13.31 -7.57 13.97
N VAL A 324 -14.25 -7.35 13.04
CA VAL A 324 -14.82 -6.01 12.75
C VAL A 324 -15.55 -5.44 13.97
N GLU A 325 -16.42 -6.22 14.63
CA GLU A 325 -17.10 -5.82 15.87
C GLU A 325 -16.10 -5.41 16.94
N TYR A 326 -15.02 -6.16 17.09
CA TYR A 326 -13.97 -5.85 18.05
C TYR A 326 -13.21 -4.57 17.70
N LEU A 327 -12.80 -4.40 16.45
CA LEU A 327 -12.13 -3.19 15.97
C LEU A 327 -13.00 -1.94 16.15
N LYS A 328 -14.31 -2.04 15.92
CA LYS A 328 -15.26 -0.97 16.22
C LYS A 328 -15.26 -0.58 17.70
N SER A 329 -15.18 -1.55 18.61
CA SER A 329 -15.07 -1.27 20.05
C SER A 329 -13.79 -0.50 20.41
N LEU A 330 -12.76 -0.58 19.56
CA LEU A 330 -11.51 0.19 19.66
C LEU A 330 -11.53 1.48 18.83
N ASN A 331 -12.69 1.91 18.32
CA ASN A 331 -12.86 3.05 17.41
C ASN A 331 -12.03 2.97 16.12
N LYS A 332 -11.78 1.75 15.63
CA LYS A 332 -11.09 1.50 14.37
C LYS A 332 -12.09 1.13 13.28
N THR A 333 -11.82 1.55 12.05
CA THR A 333 -12.52 1.16 10.82
C THR A 333 -11.71 0.09 10.12
N THR A 334 -12.35 -1.02 9.76
CA THR A 334 -11.68 -2.15 9.12
C THR A 334 -11.57 -1.98 7.62
N ILE A 335 -10.43 -2.39 7.06
CA ILE A 335 -10.23 -2.59 5.61
C ILE A 335 -10.00 -4.09 5.37
N CYS A 336 -10.59 -4.63 4.31
CA CYS A 336 -10.39 -6.02 3.88
C CYS A 336 -10.21 -6.10 2.36
N TRP A 337 -9.52 -7.13 1.88
CA TRP A 337 -9.55 -7.50 0.47
C TRP A 337 -10.96 -7.91 0.02
N ASN A 338 -11.24 -7.75 -1.28
CA ASN A 338 -12.59 -7.85 -1.82
C ASN A 338 -13.27 -9.22 -1.65
N GLU A 339 -12.53 -10.32 -1.45
CA GLU A 339 -13.09 -11.64 -1.19
C GLU A 339 -13.97 -11.69 0.07
N SER A 340 -13.73 -10.81 1.04
CA SER A 340 -14.57 -10.69 2.24
C SER A 340 -16.04 -10.35 1.91
N ALA A 341 -16.32 -9.81 0.72
CA ALA A 341 -17.68 -9.53 0.25
C ALA A 341 -18.41 -10.76 -0.33
N ASN A 342 -17.73 -11.89 -0.55
CA ASN A 342 -18.28 -13.04 -1.28
C ASN A 342 -19.47 -13.73 -0.59
N SER A 343 -19.57 -13.60 0.74
CA SER A 343 -20.73 -14.09 1.50
C SER A 343 -21.99 -13.23 1.32
N GLY A 344 -21.83 -11.98 0.88
CA GLY A 344 -22.88 -10.96 0.88
C GLY A 344 -23.31 -10.48 2.28
N LYS A 345 -22.56 -10.84 3.33
CA LYS A 345 -22.87 -10.55 4.74
C LYS A 345 -21.82 -9.66 5.42
N LEU A 346 -21.04 -8.91 4.65
CA LEU A 346 -20.00 -8.06 5.24
C LEU A 346 -20.62 -6.79 5.83
N GLU A 347 -20.25 -6.45 7.06
CA GLU A 347 -20.76 -5.27 7.75
C GLU A 347 -20.47 -3.98 6.95
N SER A 348 -21.47 -3.09 6.84
CA SER A 348 -21.48 -1.92 5.93
C SER A 348 -20.33 -0.91 6.08
N SER A 349 -19.76 -0.74 7.28
CA SER A 349 -18.68 0.22 7.52
C SER A 349 -17.31 -0.28 7.07
N VAL A 350 -17.17 -1.58 6.78
CA VAL A 350 -15.94 -2.17 6.25
C VAL A 350 -15.65 -1.60 4.86
N ILE A 351 -14.43 -1.10 4.68
CA ILE A 351 -13.91 -0.64 3.39
C ILE A 351 -13.36 -1.85 2.64
N LEU A 352 -13.69 -1.98 1.36
CA LEU A 352 -13.10 -3.02 0.51
C LEU A 352 -11.91 -2.49 -0.27
N GLN A 353 -10.80 -3.20 -0.21
CA GLN A 353 -9.67 -3.01 -1.09
C GLN A 353 -9.79 -3.95 -2.29
N PHE A 354 -9.95 -3.38 -3.49
CA PHE A 354 -10.33 -4.10 -4.69
C PHE A 354 -9.12 -4.40 -5.57
N TRP A 355 -8.71 -5.68 -5.62
CA TRP A 355 -7.49 -6.10 -6.31
C TRP A 355 -7.74 -7.06 -7.47
N SER A 356 -8.63 -8.05 -7.31
CA SER A 356 -8.82 -9.11 -8.30
C SER A 356 -9.88 -8.77 -9.35
N ASP A 357 -9.74 -9.35 -10.54
CA ASP A 357 -10.77 -9.36 -11.60
C ASP A 357 -11.51 -10.70 -11.63
N GLY A 358 -12.73 -10.71 -12.16
CA GLY A 358 -13.54 -11.94 -12.32
C GLY A 358 -14.91 -11.83 -11.66
N LYS A 359 -15.38 -12.92 -11.03
CA LYS A 359 -16.69 -12.96 -10.36
C LYS A 359 -16.82 -11.94 -9.24
N ASP A 360 -15.71 -11.56 -8.62
CA ASP A 360 -15.69 -10.62 -7.50
C ASP A 360 -15.99 -9.18 -7.95
N ASN A 361 -15.81 -8.86 -9.24
CA ASN A 361 -16.11 -7.53 -9.77
C ASN A 361 -17.60 -7.16 -9.60
N GLU A 362 -18.51 -8.10 -9.86
CA GLU A 362 -19.95 -7.87 -9.70
C GLU A 362 -20.33 -7.64 -8.23
N ASN A 363 -19.68 -8.35 -7.29
CA ASN A 363 -19.86 -8.15 -5.87
C ASN A 363 -19.40 -6.75 -5.45
N VAL A 364 -18.21 -6.33 -5.86
CA VAL A 364 -17.70 -4.99 -5.55
C VAL A 364 -18.58 -3.90 -6.13
N ILE A 365 -19.01 -4.01 -7.39
CA ILE A 365 -19.94 -3.04 -8.02
C ILE A 365 -21.23 -2.92 -7.20
N ARG A 366 -21.81 -4.06 -6.79
CA ARG A 366 -23.02 -4.08 -5.96
C ARG A 366 -22.80 -3.40 -4.60
N GLU A 367 -21.69 -3.68 -3.93
CA GLU A 367 -21.37 -3.06 -2.64
C GLU A 367 -21.14 -1.55 -2.78
N VAL A 368 -20.44 -1.11 -3.82
CA VAL A 368 -20.25 0.33 -4.13
C VAL A 368 -21.58 1.04 -4.36
N LYS A 369 -22.49 0.42 -5.12
CA LYS A 369 -23.84 0.97 -5.35
C LYS A 369 -24.68 1.04 -4.07
N ASN A 370 -24.42 0.15 -3.12
CA ASN A 370 -25.03 0.14 -1.80
C ASN A 370 -24.38 1.14 -0.80
N GLY A 371 -23.44 1.98 -1.26
CA GLY A 371 -22.81 3.01 -0.43
C GLY A 371 -21.50 2.60 0.23
N ARG A 372 -21.03 1.36 0.02
CA ARG A 372 -19.76 0.90 0.59
C ARG A 372 -18.58 1.65 -0.01
N LYS A 373 -17.65 2.06 0.84
CA LYS A 373 -16.41 2.70 0.43
C LYS A 373 -15.40 1.67 -0.06
N ILE A 374 -14.66 2.02 -1.11
CA ILE A 374 -13.62 1.16 -1.69
C ILE A 374 -12.29 1.89 -1.90
N ILE A 375 -11.21 1.11 -1.91
CA ILE A 375 -9.87 1.50 -2.35
C ILE A 375 -9.54 0.63 -3.58
N VAL A 376 -9.06 1.23 -4.66
CA VAL A 376 -8.76 0.51 -5.91
C VAL A 376 -7.27 0.15 -5.96
N SER A 377 -7.00 -1.16 -5.99
CA SER A 377 -5.66 -1.76 -6.04
C SER A 377 -5.58 -2.86 -7.08
N LYS A 378 -6.15 -2.62 -8.27
CA LYS A 378 -6.23 -3.63 -9.34
C LYS A 378 -4.87 -4.25 -9.63
N PHE A 379 -4.83 -5.59 -9.66
CA PHE A 379 -3.60 -6.33 -9.90
C PHE A 379 -2.89 -5.82 -11.15
N ASN A 380 -3.63 -5.66 -12.25
CA ASN A 380 -3.16 -5.00 -13.45
C ASN A 380 -3.77 -3.59 -13.56
N PRO A 381 -2.99 -2.50 -13.62
CA PRO A 381 -1.52 -2.43 -13.65
C PRO A 381 -0.87 -1.99 -12.32
N TYR A 382 -1.59 -1.97 -11.19
CA TYR A 382 -1.12 -1.33 -9.95
C TYR A 382 -0.25 -2.22 -9.06
N TYR A 383 -0.12 -3.52 -9.34
CA TYR A 383 0.85 -4.38 -8.65
C TYR A 383 2.26 -4.13 -9.18
N LEU A 384 3.15 -3.72 -8.29
CA LEU A 384 4.49 -3.27 -8.61
C LEU A 384 5.50 -4.43 -8.68
N ASP A 385 5.18 -5.59 -8.14
CA ASP A 385 6.05 -6.78 -8.12
C ASP A 385 6.21 -7.43 -9.51
N TYR A 386 5.19 -7.25 -10.37
CA TYR A 386 5.21 -7.69 -11.76
C TYR A 386 6.26 -6.91 -12.58
N PRO A 387 6.85 -7.53 -13.61
CA PRO A 387 7.81 -6.86 -14.48
C PRO A 387 7.14 -5.89 -15.46
N TYR A 388 7.89 -4.88 -15.89
CA TYR A 388 7.44 -3.82 -16.81
C TYR A 388 6.78 -4.31 -18.11
N PRO A 389 7.21 -5.42 -18.76
CA PRO A 389 6.51 -5.93 -19.93
C PRO A 389 5.07 -6.38 -19.66
N MET A 390 4.72 -6.71 -18.41
CA MET A 390 3.35 -6.98 -17.94
C MET A 390 2.67 -5.71 -17.47
N HIS A 391 3.20 -5.07 -16.42
CA HIS A 391 2.65 -3.83 -15.87
C HIS A 391 3.57 -2.66 -16.25
N SER A 392 3.36 -2.15 -17.46
CA SER A 392 4.19 -1.06 -18.00
C SER A 392 3.94 0.26 -17.28
N LEU A 393 4.93 1.17 -17.34
CA LEU A 393 4.77 2.53 -16.82
C LEU A 393 3.58 3.25 -17.45
N LYS A 394 3.41 3.10 -18.77
CA LYS A 394 2.29 3.69 -19.50
C LYS A 394 0.94 3.11 -19.07
N ALA A 395 0.84 1.80 -18.85
CA ALA A 395 -0.39 1.19 -18.35
C ALA A 395 -0.74 1.71 -16.94
N ALA A 396 0.23 1.76 -16.02
CA ALA A 396 0.05 2.34 -14.69
C ALA A 396 -0.40 3.82 -14.77
N TYR A 397 0.18 4.58 -15.70
CA TYR A 397 -0.22 5.96 -15.94
C TYR A 397 -1.63 6.07 -16.51
N GLU A 398 -2.03 5.26 -17.50
CA GLU A 398 -3.28 5.42 -18.23
C GLU A 398 -4.50 4.85 -17.49
N PHE A 399 -4.28 3.98 -16.50
CA PHE A 399 -5.35 3.36 -15.73
C PHE A 399 -6.29 4.41 -15.10
N GLU A 400 -7.59 4.12 -15.16
CA GLU A 400 -8.64 4.95 -14.58
C GLU A 400 -9.27 4.20 -13.40
N PRO A 401 -9.08 4.68 -12.15
CA PRO A 401 -9.61 4.04 -10.95
C PRO A 401 -11.13 3.99 -10.86
N VAL A 402 -11.84 4.93 -11.49
CA VAL A 402 -13.29 4.88 -11.66
C VAL A 402 -13.60 3.97 -12.85
N PHE A 403 -13.75 2.68 -12.57
CA PHE A 403 -13.95 1.64 -13.57
C PHE A 403 -15.42 1.49 -14.00
N HIS A 404 -15.63 0.76 -15.09
CA HIS A 404 -16.97 0.54 -15.63
C HIS A 404 -17.90 -0.19 -14.64
N GLY A 405 -19.11 0.33 -14.47
CA GLY A 405 -20.16 -0.23 -13.62
C GLY A 405 -20.42 0.56 -12.34
N ILE A 406 -19.56 1.52 -11.99
CA ILE A 406 -19.69 2.40 -10.81
C ILE A 406 -19.84 3.88 -11.17
N GLU A 407 -20.15 4.20 -12.43
CA GLU A 407 -20.45 5.57 -12.86
C GLU A 407 -21.62 6.16 -12.05
N GLY A 408 -21.46 7.38 -11.55
CA GLY A 408 -22.40 8.05 -10.63
C GLY A 408 -22.25 7.66 -9.15
N TYR A 409 -21.29 6.79 -8.82
CA TYR A 409 -20.95 6.37 -7.46
C TYR A 409 -19.49 6.68 -7.10
N GLU A 410 -18.86 7.64 -7.79
CA GLU A 410 -17.45 8.01 -7.63
C GLU A 410 -17.12 8.44 -6.18
N GLN A 411 -18.07 9.05 -5.47
CA GLN A 411 -17.96 9.43 -4.06
C GLN A 411 -17.69 8.26 -3.11
N ASN A 412 -17.89 7.02 -3.57
CA ASN A 412 -17.61 5.79 -2.81
C ASN A 412 -16.20 5.25 -3.09
N VAL A 413 -15.49 5.78 -4.08
CA VAL A 413 -14.08 5.48 -4.33
C VAL A 413 -13.21 6.42 -3.49
N LEU A 414 -12.66 5.92 -2.37
CA LEU A 414 -11.80 6.73 -1.51
C LEU A 414 -10.50 7.13 -2.22
N GLY A 415 -10.02 6.25 -3.09
CA GLY A 415 -8.86 6.47 -3.94
C GLY A 415 -8.18 5.17 -4.36
N VAL A 416 -6.85 5.22 -4.46
CA VAL A 416 -6.03 4.15 -5.05
C VAL A 416 -4.90 3.74 -4.15
N GLU A 417 -4.45 2.51 -4.33
CA GLU A 417 -3.21 2.03 -3.72
C GLU A 417 -2.49 1.06 -4.65
N SER A 418 -1.19 1.28 -4.81
CA SER A 418 -0.30 0.33 -5.44
C SER A 418 0.29 -0.60 -4.39
N THR A 419 0.28 -1.89 -4.70
CA THR A 419 0.85 -2.92 -3.83
C THR A 419 2.20 -3.38 -4.34
N LEU A 420 3.08 -3.74 -3.41
CA LEU A 420 4.33 -4.40 -3.70
C LEU A 420 4.45 -5.64 -2.83
N TRP A 421 4.21 -6.80 -3.43
CA TRP A 421 4.51 -8.10 -2.86
C TRP A 421 5.99 -8.45 -3.09
N THR A 422 6.63 -9.12 -2.12
CA THR A 422 8.08 -9.28 -2.13
C THR A 422 8.56 -10.72 -2.28
N GLU A 423 7.76 -11.65 -2.80
CA GLU A 423 8.18 -13.05 -3.05
C GLU A 423 9.50 -13.14 -3.80
N TRP A 424 9.66 -12.33 -4.85
CA TRP A 424 10.85 -12.35 -5.72
C TRP A 424 11.63 -11.03 -5.68
N ILE A 425 11.50 -10.29 -4.58
CA ILE A 425 12.18 -9.01 -4.34
C ILE A 425 12.94 -9.10 -3.02
N ASP A 426 14.18 -9.57 -3.08
CA ASP A 426 15.01 -9.90 -1.92
C ASP A 426 16.07 -8.84 -1.60
N ASN A 427 16.16 -7.77 -2.40
CA ASN A 427 17.18 -6.73 -2.25
C ASN A 427 16.65 -5.34 -2.63
N THR A 428 17.33 -4.31 -2.14
CA THR A 428 16.92 -2.90 -2.29
C THR A 428 17.02 -2.38 -3.72
N ASP A 429 17.90 -2.93 -4.55
CA ASP A 429 18.06 -2.48 -5.95
C ASP A 429 16.88 -2.96 -6.80
N LEU A 430 16.48 -4.22 -6.66
CA LEU A 430 15.29 -4.75 -7.32
C LEU A 430 14.02 -4.10 -6.79
N LEU A 431 13.97 -3.82 -5.48
CA LEU A 431 12.88 -3.06 -4.85
C LEU A 431 12.72 -1.68 -5.51
N ALA A 432 13.81 -0.90 -5.60
CA ALA A 432 13.79 0.41 -6.23
C ALA A 432 13.38 0.34 -7.72
N PHE A 433 13.93 -0.65 -8.44
CA PHE A 433 13.63 -0.90 -9.84
C PHE A 433 12.15 -1.22 -10.09
N ARG A 434 11.51 -1.95 -9.15
CA ARG A 434 10.10 -2.32 -9.25
C ARG A 434 9.18 -1.15 -8.92
N VAL A 435 9.48 -0.41 -7.85
CA VAL A 435 8.60 0.65 -7.34
C VAL A 435 8.63 1.88 -8.24
N PHE A 436 9.82 2.39 -8.57
CA PHE A 436 9.94 3.66 -9.31
C PHE A 436 10.39 3.42 -10.76
N PRO A 437 9.77 4.10 -11.75
CA PRO A 437 8.83 5.22 -11.62
C PRO A 437 7.33 4.85 -11.69
N ARG A 438 6.93 3.58 -11.53
CA ARG A 438 5.49 3.19 -11.62
C ARG A 438 4.65 3.80 -10.50
N LEU A 439 5.17 3.83 -9.28
CA LEU A 439 4.47 4.48 -8.16
C LEU A 439 4.26 5.98 -8.40
N THR A 440 5.17 6.64 -9.13
CA THR A 440 5.02 8.04 -9.57
C THR A 440 3.84 8.21 -10.54
N ALA A 441 3.58 7.23 -11.42
CA ALA A 441 2.43 7.23 -12.32
C ALA A 441 1.10 7.00 -11.59
N VAL A 442 1.12 6.19 -10.53
CA VAL A 442 -0.02 5.95 -9.65
C VAL A 442 -0.33 7.21 -8.84
N ALA A 443 0.70 7.86 -8.29
CA ALA A 443 0.55 9.14 -7.60
C ALA A 443 -0.05 10.23 -8.50
N GLU A 444 0.36 10.30 -9.78
CA GLU A 444 -0.30 11.16 -10.76
C GLU A 444 -1.79 10.81 -10.88
N SER A 445 -2.14 9.54 -11.10
CA SER A 445 -3.55 9.14 -11.26
C SER A 445 -4.40 9.36 -10.01
N ALA A 446 -3.77 9.32 -8.84
CA ALA A 446 -4.41 9.52 -7.53
C ALA A 446 -4.74 11.00 -7.24
N TRP A 447 -4.03 11.93 -7.89
CA TRP A 447 -4.11 13.36 -7.61
C TRP A 447 -4.65 14.17 -8.79
N CYS A 448 -4.16 13.88 -10.00
CA CYS A 448 -4.48 14.60 -11.23
C CYS A 448 -5.89 14.25 -11.73
N ASP A 449 -6.62 15.27 -12.19
CA ASP A 449 -7.88 15.08 -12.90
C ASP A 449 -7.67 14.29 -14.20
N LYS A 450 -8.56 13.34 -14.49
CA LYS A 450 -8.49 12.48 -15.67
C LYS A 450 -8.34 13.29 -16.97
N SER A 451 -9.03 14.42 -17.09
CA SER A 451 -9.01 15.28 -18.29
C SER A 451 -7.66 15.97 -18.54
N LYS A 452 -6.76 16.01 -17.54
CA LYS A 452 -5.45 16.66 -17.62
C LYS A 452 -4.28 15.69 -17.80
N LYS A 453 -4.56 14.38 -17.91
CA LYS A 453 -3.53 13.36 -18.12
C LYS A 453 -2.91 13.51 -19.51
N ASP A 454 -1.58 13.59 -19.54
CA ASP A 454 -0.73 13.59 -20.73
C ASP A 454 0.52 12.76 -20.43
N TYR A 455 0.57 11.56 -21.02
CA TYR A 455 1.64 10.60 -20.78
C TYR A 455 3.00 11.11 -21.25
N LEU A 456 3.07 11.82 -22.39
CA LEU A 456 4.35 12.32 -22.91
C LEU A 456 4.90 13.43 -22.02
N ALA A 457 4.03 14.34 -21.57
CA ALA A 457 4.44 15.40 -20.63
C ALA A 457 4.86 14.81 -19.27
N PHE A 458 4.17 13.77 -18.79
CA PHE A 458 4.55 13.03 -17.59
C PHE A 458 5.93 12.36 -17.74
N GLU A 459 6.12 11.57 -18.80
CA GLU A 459 7.37 10.82 -19.03
C GLU A 459 8.58 11.77 -19.13
N ASN A 460 8.43 12.90 -19.81
CA ASN A 460 9.48 13.92 -19.91
C ASN A 460 9.82 14.58 -18.57
N SER A 461 8.88 14.62 -17.62
CA SER A 461 9.05 15.27 -16.31
C SER A 461 9.60 14.31 -15.24
N LEU A 462 9.60 12.99 -15.49
CA LEU A 462 10.11 11.98 -14.57
C LEU A 462 11.58 12.19 -14.20
N LYS A 463 12.40 12.75 -15.08
CA LYS A 463 13.82 13.02 -14.79
C LYS A 463 13.98 13.84 -13.50
N ASN A 464 13.17 14.89 -13.33
CA ASN A 464 13.27 15.81 -12.20
C ASN A 464 12.75 15.17 -10.91
N VAL A 465 11.65 14.43 -11.00
CA VAL A 465 11.06 13.72 -9.85
C VAL A 465 11.96 12.57 -9.39
N ASN A 466 12.53 11.80 -10.32
CA ASN A 466 13.48 10.75 -10.00
C ASN A 466 14.74 11.32 -9.34
N LYS A 467 15.23 12.47 -9.82
CA LYS A 467 16.34 13.19 -9.18
C LYS A 467 15.98 13.66 -7.76
N LEU A 468 14.77 14.18 -7.55
CA LEU A 468 14.28 14.56 -6.23
C LEU A 468 14.28 13.36 -5.28
N ILE A 469 13.69 12.24 -5.71
CA ILE A 469 13.66 11.00 -4.92
C ILE A 469 15.07 10.49 -4.63
N GLU A 470 15.95 10.44 -5.63
CA GLU A 470 17.33 9.95 -5.49
C GLU A 470 18.13 10.84 -4.53
N ASN A 471 18.06 12.17 -4.68
CA ASN A 471 18.78 13.11 -3.82
C ASN A 471 18.32 13.05 -2.36
N THR A 472 17.02 12.83 -2.12
CA THR A 472 16.46 12.80 -0.76
C THR A 472 16.63 11.43 -0.09
N THR A 473 16.54 10.33 -0.84
CA THR A 473 16.42 8.97 -0.25
C THR A 473 17.54 8.01 -0.65
N GLY A 474 18.28 8.33 -1.70
CA GLY A 474 19.23 7.43 -2.37
C GLY A 474 18.57 6.37 -3.25
N ILE A 475 17.24 6.36 -3.40
CA ILE A 475 16.52 5.41 -4.24
C ILE A 475 16.69 5.79 -5.71
N LYS A 476 17.25 4.87 -6.51
CA LYS A 476 17.43 5.04 -7.95
C LYS A 476 16.28 4.37 -8.71
N ALA A 477 15.49 5.18 -9.41
CA ALA A 477 14.40 4.67 -10.25
C ALA A 477 14.92 3.82 -11.41
N ALA A 478 14.09 2.89 -11.89
CA ALA A 478 14.39 2.13 -13.08
C ALA A 478 14.62 3.06 -14.30
N PRO A 479 15.61 2.78 -15.17
CA PRO A 479 15.77 3.52 -16.41
C PRO A 479 14.52 3.44 -17.29
N LEU A 480 14.14 4.54 -17.95
CA LEU A 480 12.94 4.58 -18.81
C LEU A 480 12.98 3.52 -19.94
N LYS A 481 14.17 3.20 -20.46
CA LYS A 481 14.36 2.12 -21.46
C LYS A 481 13.94 0.74 -20.97
N ASP A 482 14.02 0.50 -19.66
CA ASP A 482 13.62 -0.75 -19.02
C ASP A 482 12.16 -0.71 -18.55
N CYS A 483 11.63 0.50 -18.33
CA CYS A 483 10.20 0.72 -18.08
C CYS A 483 9.34 0.48 -19.33
N ASN A 484 9.89 0.85 -20.49
CA ASN A 484 9.24 0.78 -21.80
C ASN A 484 10.05 -0.12 -22.74
N VAL A 485 10.14 -1.41 -22.41
CA VAL A 485 10.91 -2.39 -23.18
C VAL A 485 10.35 -2.50 -24.61
N LYS A 486 11.06 -1.92 -25.59
CA LYS A 486 10.66 -1.92 -27.01
C LYS A 486 11.00 -3.23 -27.74
N ASN A 487 12.10 -3.90 -27.35
CA ASN A 487 12.56 -5.11 -28.04
C ASN A 487 11.68 -6.34 -27.68
N PRO A 488 11.00 -6.97 -28.65
CA PRO A 488 10.11 -8.10 -28.39
C PRO A 488 10.79 -9.34 -27.79
N LEU A 489 12.03 -9.65 -28.21
CA LEU A 489 12.79 -10.79 -27.66
C LEU A 489 13.16 -10.54 -26.19
N LYS A 490 13.59 -9.33 -25.84
CA LYS A 490 13.87 -8.94 -24.44
C LYS A 490 12.60 -9.02 -23.59
N ARG A 491 11.45 -8.58 -24.11
CA ARG A 491 10.15 -8.74 -23.43
C ARG A 491 9.85 -10.21 -23.18
N ALA A 492 9.93 -11.06 -24.21
CA ALA A 492 9.67 -12.49 -24.09
C ALA A 492 10.60 -13.17 -23.07
N ALA A 493 11.89 -12.82 -23.06
CA ALA A 493 12.84 -13.35 -22.09
C ALA A 493 12.51 -12.95 -20.64
N ILE A 494 12.15 -11.68 -20.40
CA ILE A 494 11.74 -11.20 -19.06
C ILE A 494 10.47 -11.93 -18.62
N MET A 495 9.48 -12.06 -19.52
CA MET A 495 8.23 -12.77 -19.26
C MET A 495 8.46 -14.25 -18.95
N MET A 496 9.33 -14.91 -19.71
CA MET A 496 9.68 -16.32 -19.48
C MET A 496 10.38 -16.51 -18.13
N LYS A 497 11.34 -15.64 -17.79
CA LYS A 497 12.02 -15.68 -16.48
C LYS A 497 11.02 -15.50 -15.33
N PHE A 498 10.10 -14.55 -15.45
CA PHE A 498 9.06 -14.36 -14.45
C PHE A 498 8.10 -15.56 -14.39
N GLY A 499 7.67 -16.10 -15.53
CA GLY A 499 6.85 -17.30 -15.59
C GLY A 499 7.51 -18.51 -14.92
N MET A 500 8.83 -18.69 -15.07
CA MET A 500 9.57 -19.74 -14.37
C MET A 500 9.52 -19.61 -12.85
N HIS A 501 9.46 -18.39 -12.31
CA HIS A 501 9.26 -18.15 -10.87
C HIS A 501 7.85 -18.48 -10.40
N LEU A 502 6.84 -18.31 -11.27
CA LEU A 502 5.45 -18.65 -10.97
C LEU A 502 5.14 -20.15 -11.10
N ILE A 503 5.95 -20.90 -11.86
CA ILE A 503 5.77 -22.34 -12.01
C ILE A 503 6.36 -23.05 -10.78
N ASP A 504 5.57 -23.10 -9.72
CA ASP A 504 5.72 -24.12 -8.67
C ASP A 504 4.79 -25.29 -9.00
N PHE A 505 5.33 -26.30 -9.69
CA PHE A 505 4.58 -27.52 -10.02
C PHE A 505 3.99 -28.21 -8.79
N GLU A 506 4.63 -28.05 -7.63
CA GLU A 506 4.17 -28.62 -6.38
C GLU A 506 2.97 -27.82 -5.82
N MET A 507 3.02 -26.50 -5.89
CA MET A 507 1.86 -25.63 -5.58
C MET A 507 0.67 -25.96 -6.48
N ILE A 508 0.87 -26.03 -7.80
CA ILE A 508 -0.18 -26.39 -8.76
C ILE A 508 -0.76 -27.78 -8.41
N ALA A 509 0.09 -28.75 -8.06
CA ALA A 509 -0.36 -30.07 -7.65
C ALA A 509 -1.09 -30.07 -6.30
N ARG A 510 -0.72 -29.23 -5.34
CA ARG A 510 -1.39 -29.06 -4.04
C ARG A 510 -2.77 -28.41 -4.22
N SER A 511 -2.85 -27.29 -4.95
CA SER A 511 -4.10 -26.60 -5.24
C SER A 511 -5.07 -27.48 -6.02
N ASN A 512 -4.58 -28.23 -7.02
CA ASN A 512 -5.42 -29.20 -7.75
C ASN A 512 -5.91 -30.35 -6.86
N ARG A 513 -5.07 -30.85 -5.94
CA ARG A 513 -5.48 -31.88 -4.97
C ARG A 513 -6.54 -31.34 -4.01
N ALA A 514 -6.33 -30.16 -3.42
CA ALA A 514 -7.28 -29.49 -2.54
C ALA A 514 -8.62 -29.23 -3.25
N ALA A 515 -8.61 -28.74 -4.49
CA ALA A 515 -9.81 -28.50 -5.30
C ALA A 515 -10.57 -29.80 -5.63
N LYS A 516 -9.85 -30.87 -6.01
CA LYS A 516 -10.47 -32.20 -6.26
C LYS A 516 -11.08 -32.78 -4.99
N GLU A 517 -10.39 -32.69 -3.86
CA GLU A 517 -10.91 -33.14 -2.57
C GLU A 517 -12.14 -32.32 -2.17
N MET A 518 -12.11 -30.99 -2.27
CA MET A 518 -13.27 -30.13 -1.99
C MET A 518 -14.46 -30.45 -2.88
N LYS A 519 -14.24 -30.73 -4.17
CA LYS A 519 -15.33 -31.13 -5.09
C LYS A 519 -15.94 -32.46 -4.70
N LYS A 520 -15.13 -33.46 -4.31
CA LYS A 520 -15.58 -34.75 -3.81
C LYS A 520 -16.38 -34.59 -2.51
N MET A 521 -15.86 -33.78 -1.59
CA MET A 521 -16.45 -33.45 -0.30
C MET A 521 -17.82 -32.74 -0.45
N ARG A 522 -17.91 -31.68 -1.25
CA ARG A 522 -19.18 -30.99 -1.56
C ARG A 522 -20.23 -31.92 -2.17
N SER A 523 -19.81 -32.86 -3.02
CA SER A 523 -20.69 -33.88 -3.59
C SER A 523 -21.28 -34.80 -2.51
N VAL A 524 -20.46 -35.25 -1.55
CA VAL A 524 -20.91 -36.07 -0.41
C VAL A 524 -21.92 -35.29 0.45
N ARG A 525 -21.60 -34.05 0.84
CA ARG A 525 -22.51 -33.21 1.65
C ARG A 525 -23.84 -32.92 0.94
N LYS A 526 -23.83 -32.72 -0.38
CA LYS A 526 -25.07 -32.56 -1.17
C LYS A 526 -25.92 -33.83 -1.17
N LYS A 527 -25.30 -35.02 -1.21
CA LYS A 527 -26.02 -36.30 -1.08
C LYS A 527 -26.59 -36.51 0.32
N GLU A 528 -25.84 -36.16 1.36
CA GLU A 528 -26.29 -36.25 2.75
C GLU A 528 -27.44 -35.28 3.07
N ASN A 529 -27.42 -34.08 2.49
CA ASN A 529 -28.49 -33.09 2.66
C ASN A 529 -29.75 -33.39 1.82
N ASN A 530 -29.60 -34.04 0.65
CA ASN A 530 -30.74 -34.42 -0.20
C ASN A 530 -31.34 -35.80 0.14
N GLY A 531 -30.71 -36.55 1.06
CA GLY A 531 -31.16 -37.86 1.52
C GLY A 531 -31.87 -37.85 2.87
N LYS A 532 -32.33 -36.68 3.33
CA LYS A 532 -33.14 -36.47 4.53
C LYS A 532 -34.52 -35.95 4.16
#